data_AF-A0AAP5Z0J6-F1
#
_entry.id   AF-A0AAP5Z0J6-F1
#
_cell.length_a   1.000
_cell.length_b   1.000
_cell.length_c   1.000
_cell.angle_alpha   90.00
_cell.angle_beta   90.00
_cell.angle_gamma   90.00
#
_symmetry.space_group_name_H-M   'P 1'
#
loop_
_entity.id
_entity.type
_entity.pdbx_description
1 polymer ?
#
loop_
_entity_poly.entity_id
_entity_poly.type
_entity_poly.pdbx_seq_one_letter_code
_entity_poly.pdbx_strand_id
1 'polypeptide(L)'
;QVRLTPTYQMVERGDGYEFSVPAFNYPAIASRLIKRWKQDQSTLDFVLQAERKELNLQQWLTGTSQQIQTRESLLIRELDSLSPSALKALTTQLTQTNVTSWLPSTAVVVRMAQLSQDNAMYDLLWRMRADYNSQQELKRLADTGDAFSLQQLMNATINPSLKPHAIRLLTKSNPLSPEVKQFLIAKMALSEEATLVARQLAQQGHQTWLEELISSNRQVKARQIEQVLK
;
A
#
# COMPACT_ATOMS: atom_id res chain seq x y z
N GLN A 1 31.33 -17.66 -14.23
CA GLN A 1 30.25 -18.01 -15.19
C GLN A 1 30.58 -19.38 -15.76
N VAL A 2 29.79 -20.41 -15.46
CA VAL A 2 29.95 -21.73 -16.12
C VAL A 2 29.27 -21.63 -17.48
N ARG A 3 30.04 -21.52 -18.56
CA ARG A 3 29.52 -21.58 -19.93
C ARG A 3 29.36 -23.05 -20.30
N LEU A 4 28.15 -23.58 -20.18
CA LEU A 4 27.79 -24.91 -20.68
C LEU A 4 27.50 -24.78 -22.19
N THR A 5 28.45 -25.18 -23.03
CA THR A 5 28.28 -25.24 -24.49
C THR A 5 27.32 -26.39 -24.85
N PRO A 6 26.29 -26.17 -25.69
CA PRO A 6 25.36 -27.22 -26.07
C PRO A 6 26.05 -28.26 -26.96
N THR A 7 25.96 -29.54 -26.58
CA THR A 7 26.61 -30.68 -27.25
C THR A 7 26.00 -31.02 -28.62
N TYR A 8 24.75 -30.64 -28.87
CA TYR A 8 24.02 -30.98 -30.11
C TYR A 8 23.40 -29.73 -30.73
N GLN A 9 23.73 -29.50 -32.00
CA GLN A 9 23.22 -28.39 -32.81
C GLN A 9 22.46 -28.96 -34.01
N MET A 10 21.27 -28.42 -34.28
CA MET A 10 20.51 -28.66 -35.49
C MET A 10 20.82 -27.57 -36.51
N VAL A 11 20.98 -28.00 -37.75
CA VAL A 11 21.27 -27.13 -38.88
C VAL A 11 20.01 -27.07 -39.73
N GLU A 12 19.44 -25.87 -39.88
CA GLU A 12 18.35 -25.60 -40.83
C GLU A 12 18.93 -24.88 -42.06
N ARG A 13 18.57 -25.35 -43.26
CA ARG A 13 18.91 -24.71 -44.54
C ARG A 13 17.65 -24.19 -45.23
N GLY A 14 17.67 -22.92 -45.59
CA GLY A 14 16.65 -22.26 -46.41
C GLY A 14 17.26 -21.04 -47.12
N ASP A 15 16.86 -20.80 -48.37
CA ASP A 15 17.25 -19.66 -49.22
C ASP A 15 18.76 -19.34 -49.25
N GLY A 16 19.62 -20.37 -49.30
CA GLY A 16 21.06 -20.20 -49.47
C GLY A 16 21.84 -19.85 -48.20
N TYR A 17 21.18 -19.82 -47.04
CA TYR A 17 21.80 -19.60 -45.73
C TYR A 17 21.67 -20.84 -44.83
N GLU A 18 22.66 -21.04 -43.96
CA GLU A 18 22.72 -22.14 -42.98
C GLU A 18 22.71 -21.55 -41.57
N PHE A 19 21.70 -21.90 -40.75
CA PHE A 19 21.62 -21.47 -39.35
C PHE A 19 21.77 -22.68 -38.43
N SER A 20 22.67 -22.57 -37.45
CA SER A 20 22.89 -23.59 -36.42
C SER A 20 22.19 -23.17 -35.12
N VAL A 21 21.19 -23.93 -34.70
CA VAL A 21 20.45 -23.72 -33.45
C VAL A 21 20.67 -24.91 -32.51
N PRO A 22 20.80 -24.72 -31.19
CA PRO A 22 20.93 -25.83 -30.25
C PRO A 22 19.71 -26.76 -30.34
N ALA A 23 19.92 -28.05 -30.59
CA ALA A 23 18.83 -29.04 -30.71
C ALA A 23 18.05 -29.20 -29.40
N PHE A 24 18.70 -28.94 -28.26
CA PHE A 24 18.08 -28.96 -26.95
C PHE A 24 18.66 -27.86 -26.05
N ASN A 25 17.79 -27.00 -25.50
CA ASN A 25 18.20 -25.89 -24.63
C ASN A 25 18.32 -26.31 -23.14
N TYR A 26 19.04 -27.41 -22.87
CA TYR A 26 19.23 -27.95 -21.52
C TYR A 26 19.81 -26.94 -20.51
N PRO A 27 20.78 -26.06 -20.85
CA PRO A 27 21.30 -25.07 -19.91
C PRO A 27 20.25 -24.04 -19.45
N ALA A 28 19.34 -23.62 -20.33
CA ALA A 28 18.26 -22.72 -19.93
C ALA A 28 17.21 -23.43 -19.07
N ILE A 29 16.88 -24.69 -19.39
CA ILE A 29 15.94 -25.51 -18.59
C ILE A 29 16.52 -25.77 -17.19
N ALA A 30 17.78 -26.20 -17.09
CA ALA A 30 18.47 -26.42 -15.81
C ALA A 30 18.58 -25.13 -14.98
N SER A 31 18.93 -24.01 -15.62
CA SER A 31 18.97 -22.70 -14.95
C SER A 31 17.60 -22.29 -14.42
N ARG A 32 16.51 -22.56 -15.14
CA ARG A 32 15.14 -22.30 -14.67
C ARG A 32 14.77 -23.20 -13.50
N LEU A 33 15.10 -24.49 -13.57
CA LEU A 33 14.82 -25.44 -12.49
C LEU A 33 15.57 -25.07 -11.20
N ILE A 34 16.86 -24.75 -11.31
CA ILE A 34 17.68 -24.30 -10.16
C ILE A 34 17.13 -22.98 -9.59
N LYS A 35 16.74 -22.02 -10.44
CA LYS A 35 16.14 -20.77 -9.98
C LYS A 35 14.83 -21.02 -9.23
N ARG A 36 13.95 -21.87 -9.77
CA ARG A 36 12.69 -22.25 -9.12
C ARG A 36 12.94 -22.93 -7.78
N TRP A 37 13.83 -23.91 -7.72
CA TRP A 37 14.17 -24.60 -6.49
C TRP A 37 14.71 -23.65 -5.41
N LYS A 38 15.61 -22.72 -5.78
CA LYS A 38 16.11 -21.69 -4.85
C LYS A 38 15.00 -20.77 -4.34
N GLN A 39 14.05 -20.41 -5.21
CA GLN A 39 12.90 -19.61 -4.83
C GLN A 39 12.01 -20.38 -3.85
N ASP A 40 11.69 -21.64 -4.15
CA ASP A 40 10.87 -22.51 -3.29
C ASP A 40 11.52 -22.70 -1.91
N GLN A 41 12.84 -22.91 -1.87
CA GLN A 41 13.60 -22.97 -0.61
C GLN A 41 13.48 -21.65 0.16
N SER A 42 13.69 -20.50 -0.50
CA SER A 42 13.60 -19.20 0.18
C SER A 42 12.19 -18.88 0.72
N THR A 43 11.15 -19.33 0.02
CA THR A 43 9.77 -19.22 0.48
C THR A 43 9.56 -20.08 1.73
N LEU A 44 9.98 -21.34 1.69
CA LEU A 44 9.82 -22.26 2.82
C LEU A 44 10.60 -21.79 4.05
N ASP A 45 11.84 -21.33 3.86
CA ASP A 45 12.67 -20.78 4.95
C ASP A 45 12.02 -19.54 5.57
N PHE A 46 11.50 -18.62 4.74
CA PHE A 46 10.77 -17.44 5.21
C PHE A 46 9.54 -17.83 6.03
N VAL A 47 8.67 -18.70 5.49
CA VAL A 47 7.43 -19.12 6.16
C VAL A 47 7.75 -19.79 7.49
N LEU A 48 8.71 -20.73 7.52
CA LEU A 48 9.08 -21.42 8.75
C LEU A 48 9.61 -20.46 9.83
N GLN A 49 10.49 -19.52 9.46
CA GLN A 49 11.02 -18.53 10.41
C GLN A 49 9.93 -17.59 10.92
N ALA A 50 9.01 -17.17 10.04
CA ALA A 50 7.87 -16.33 10.43
C ALA A 50 6.94 -17.07 11.39
N GLU A 51 6.59 -18.33 11.09
CA GLU A 51 5.73 -19.17 11.94
C GLU A 51 6.34 -19.45 13.31
N ARG A 52 7.65 -19.66 13.36
CA ARG A 52 8.39 -19.82 14.62
C ARG A 52 8.62 -18.50 15.37
N LYS A 53 8.25 -17.36 14.76
CA LYS A 53 8.49 -16.01 15.29
C LYS A 53 9.98 -15.71 15.49
N GLU A 54 10.82 -16.39 14.73
CA GLU A 54 12.28 -16.24 14.73
C GLU A 54 12.73 -15.23 13.65
N LEU A 55 11.85 -14.88 12.72
CA LEU A 55 12.15 -13.94 11.65
C LEU A 55 12.27 -12.50 12.19
N ASN A 56 13.48 -11.93 12.09
CA ASN A 56 13.71 -10.50 12.29
C ASN A 56 13.63 -9.75 10.95
N LEU A 57 12.57 -8.95 10.76
CA LEU A 57 12.30 -8.26 9.50
C LEU A 57 13.40 -7.26 9.11
N GLN A 58 13.94 -6.52 10.08
CA GLN A 58 14.97 -5.52 9.83
C GLN A 58 16.24 -6.18 9.26
N GLN A 59 16.72 -7.23 9.94
CA GLN A 59 17.89 -7.98 9.49
C GLN A 59 17.63 -8.68 8.15
N TRP A 60 16.44 -9.26 8.00
CA TRP A 60 16.07 -9.98 6.79
C TRP A 60 15.89 -9.04 5.59
N LEU A 61 15.40 -7.81 5.76
CA LEU A 61 15.27 -6.81 4.71
C LEU A 61 16.49 -5.90 4.56
N THR A 62 17.67 -6.39 4.94
CA THR A 62 18.95 -5.72 4.69
C THR A 62 19.73 -6.42 3.56
N GLY A 63 20.35 -5.63 2.68
CA GLY A 63 21.18 -6.15 1.58
C GLY A 63 21.29 -5.18 0.40
N THR A 64 21.64 -5.71 -0.77
CA THR A 64 21.59 -4.94 -2.03
C THR A 64 20.15 -4.60 -2.40
N SER A 65 19.94 -3.53 -3.17
CA SER A 65 18.59 -3.09 -3.59
C SER A 65 17.79 -4.20 -4.27
N GLN A 66 18.43 -5.04 -5.09
CA GLN A 66 17.79 -6.18 -5.75
C GLN A 66 17.37 -7.27 -4.75
N GLN A 67 18.19 -7.55 -3.74
CA GLN A 67 17.86 -8.52 -2.69
C GLN A 67 16.67 -8.04 -1.86
N ILE A 68 16.67 -6.75 -1.48
CA ILE A 68 15.57 -6.15 -0.74
C ILE A 68 14.28 -6.26 -1.54
N GLN A 69 14.27 -5.83 -2.82
CA GLN A 69 13.08 -5.94 -3.68
C GLN A 69 12.56 -7.38 -3.81
N THR A 70 13.46 -8.34 -3.97
CA THR A 70 13.08 -9.76 -4.08
C THR A 70 12.44 -10.26 -2.78
N ARG A 71 13.02 -9.89 -1.63
CA ARG A 71 12.52 -10.26 -0.31
C ARG A 71 11.20 -9.57 0.02
N GLU A 72 11.05 -8.29 -0.28
CA GLU A 72 9.77 -7.58 -0.13
C GLU A 72 8.67 -8.19 -1.01
N SER A 73 9.01 -8.56 -2.25
CA SER A 73 8.06 -9.23 -3.14
C SER A 73 7.64 -10.61 -2.61
N LEU A 74 8.58 -11.36 -2.04
CA LEU A 74 8.29 -12.63 -1.38
C LEU A 74 7.39 -12.41 -0.16
N LEU A 75 7.75 -11.47 0.71
CA LEU A 75 6.97 -11.11 1.89
C LEU A 75 5.52 -10.77 1.50
N ILE A 76 5.31 -9.82 0.58
CA ILE A 76 3.97 -9.40 0.13
C ILE A 76 3.13 -10.58 -0.37
N ARG A 77 3.75 -11.51 -1.11
CA ARG A 77 3.06 -12.67 -1.68
C ARG A 77 2.69 -13.71 -0.63
N GLU A 78 3.57 -13.97 0.32
CA GLU A 78 3.41 -15.06 1.29
C GLU A 78 2.70 -14.63 2.58
N LEU A 79 2.50 -13.34 2.85
CA LEU A 79 1.84 -12.85 4.07
C LEU A 79 0.45 -13.50 4.32
N ASP A 80 -0.32 -13.78 3.27
CA ASP A 80 -1.65 -14.44 3.37
C ASP A 80 -1.56 -15.89 3.83
N SER A 81 -0.40 -16.54 3.63
CA SER A 81 -0.19 -17.93 4.01
C SER A 81 0.20 -18.10 5.47
N LEU A 82 0.57 -17.01 6.15
CA LEU A 82 1.02 -17.02 7.53
C LEU A 82 -0.14 -17.17 8.51
N SER A 83 0.11 -17.84 9.62
CA SER A 83 -0.82 -17.91 10.74
C SER A 83 -1.08 -16.50 11.32
N PRO A 84 -2.27 -16.26 11.91
CA PRO A 84 -2.56 -14.99 12.58
C PRO A 84 -1.54 -14.63 13.66
N SER A 85 -0.95 -15.64 14.31
CA SER A 85 0.06 -15.46 15.34
C SER A 85 1.41 -15.01 14.78
N ALA A 86 1.80 -15.50 13.61
CA ALA A 86 2.99 -15.09 12.90
C ALA A 86 2.82 -13.67 12.35
N LEU A 87 1.68 -13.39 11.70
CA LEU A 87 1.36 -12.04 11.21
C LEU A 87 1.42 -11.01 12.34
N LYS A 88 0.84 -11.31 13.51
CA LYS A 88 0.90 -10.43 14.69
C LYS A 88 2.33 -10.20 15.18
N ALA A 89 3.18 -11.23 15.16
CA ALA A 89 4.58 -11.08 15.56
C ALA A 89 5.34 -10.16 14.58
N LEU A 90 5.08 -10.28 13.28
CA LEU A 90 5.68 -9.41 12.26
C LEU A 90 5.18 -7.97 12.37
N THR A 91 3.87 -7.75 12.58
CA THR A 91 3.31 -6.40 12.72
C THR A 91 3.87 -5.70 13.96
N THR A 92 4.01 -6.44 15.06
CA THR A 92 4.57 -5.95 16.32
C THR A 92 5.99 -5.39 16.16
N GLN A 93 6.82 -6.02 15.31
CA GLN A 93 8.18 -5.54 15.06
C GLN A 93 8.20 -4.11 14.47
N LEU A 94 7.20 -3.76 13.66
CA LEU A 94 7.08 -2.43 13.04
C LEU A 94 6.32 -1.42 13.89
N THR A 95 5.40 -1.85 14.76
CA THR A 95 4.54 -0.92 15.52
C THR A 95 5.05 -0.61 16.92
N GLN A 96 5.76 -1.53 17.56
CA GLN A 96 6.20 -1.38 18.96
C GLN A 96 7.68 -1.02 19.11
N THR A 97 8.47 -1.24 18.07
CA THR A 97 9.89 -0.83 18.08
C THR A 97 9.96 0.66 17.76
N ASN A 98 10.84 1.42 18.42
CA ASN A 98 11.08 2.81 18.03
C ASN A 98 11.70 2.84 16.62
N VAL A 99 10.83 2.97 15.62
CA VAL A 99 11.21 2.91 14.22
C VAL A 99 11.86 4.22 13.79
N THR A 100 13.08 4.46 14.25
CA THR A 100 13.88 5.62 13.85
C THR A 100 15.01 5.25 12.89
N SER A 101 15.36 3.97 12.78
CA SER A 101 16.51 3.52 11.98
C SER A 101 16.16 2.77 10.69
N TRP A 102 14.98 2.17 10.57
CA TRP A 102 14.66 1.33 9.42
C TRP A 102 13.15 1.15 9.20
N LEU A 103 12.69 1.33 7.96
CA LEU A 103 11.34 1.02 7.51
C LEU A 103 11.37 0.23 6.19
N PRO A 104 10.49 -0.78 6.03
CA PRO A 104 10.30 -1.42 4.74
C PRO A 104 9.56 -0.47 3.77
N SER A 105 9.46 -0.86 2.50
CA SER A 105 8.71 -0.07 1.51
C SER A 105 7.24 0.08 1.87
N THR A 106 6.63 1.17 1.39
CA THR A 106 5.19 1.44 1.60
C THR A 106 4.31 0.29 1.13
N ALA A 107 4.71 -0.42 0.07
CA ALA A 107 3.97 -1.59 -0.44
C ALA A 107 3.88 -2.71 0.60
N VAL A 108 4.98 -2.97 1.33
CA VAL A 108 5.00 -3.95 2.43
C VAL A 108 4.08 -3.50 3.56
N VAL A 109 4.20 -2.23 4.00
CA VAL A 109 3.39 -1.70 5.10
C VAL A 109 1.90 -1.72 4.75
N VAL A 110 1.52 -1.33 3.54
CA VAL A 110 0.14 -1.42 3.04
C VAL A 110 -0.35 -2.86 3.11
N ARG A 111 0.43 -3.82 2.60
CA ARG A 111 -0.01 -5.23 2.60
C ARG A 111 -0.17 -5.77 4.02
N MET A 112 0.75 -5.45 4.91
CA MET A 112 0.65 -5.85 6.31
C MET A 112 -0.55 -5.20 6.99
N ALA A 113 -0.83 -3.92 6.74
CA ALA A 113 -1.98 -3.21 7.28
C ALA A 113 -3.31 -3.81 6.82
N GLN A 114 -3.42 -4.16 5.53
CA GLN A 114 -4.62 -4.79 4.96
C GLN A 114 -4.96 -6.12 5.65
N LEU A 115 -3.94 -6.94 5.90
CA LEU A 115 -4.13 -8.28 6.46
C LEU A 115 -4.30 -8.27 7.97
N SER A 116 -3.58 -7.40 8.67
CA SER A 116 -3.68 -7.31 10.13
C SER A 116 -4.90 -6.52 10.59
N GLN A 117 -5.41 -5.62 9.75
CA GLN A 117 -6.41 -4.60 10.11
C GLN A 117 -6.03 -3.86 11.41
N ASP A 118 -4.72 -3.72 11.67
CA ASP A 118 -4.19 -3.10 12.87
C ASP A 118 -4.11 -1.57 12.69
N ASN A 119 -4.78 -0.83 13.58
CA ASN A 119 -4.72 0.63 13.63
C ASN A 119 -3.29 1.15 13.72
N ALA A 120 -2.43 0.52 14.51
CA ALA A 120 -1.04 0.98 14.66
C ALA A 120 -0.24 0.83 13.35
N MET A 121 -0.58 -0.15 12.52
CA MET A 121 0.04 -0.32 11.20
C MET A 121 -0.41 0.76 10.23
N TYR A 122 -1.69 1.13 10.26
CA TYR A 122 -2.19 2.25 9.47
C TYR A 122 -1.64 3.60 9.97
N ASP A 123 -1.52 3.79 11.28
CA ASP A 123 -0.89 4.99 11.85
C ASP A 123 0.56 5.13 11.38
N LEU A 124 1.30 4.02 11.30
CA LEU A 124 2.63 3.98 10.69
C LEU A 124 2.57 4.39 9.21
N LEU A 125 1.69 3.76 8.42
CA LEU A 125 1.51 4.05 7.00
C LEU A 125 1.23 5.54 6.74
N TRP A 126 0.37 6.16 7.55
CA TRP A 126 -0.01 7.57 7.37
C TRP A 126 1.09 8.54 7.77
N ARG A 127 2.04 8.13 8.61
CA ARG A 127 3.23 8.92 8.95
C ARG A 127 4.34 8.80 7.90
N MET A 128 4.31 7.78 7.06
CA MET A 128 5.28 7.62 5.97
C MET A 128 5.12 8.68 4.89
N ARG A 129 6.17 8.88 4.09
CA ARG A 129 6.08 9.72 2.89
C ARG A 129 5.01 9.16 1.95
N ALA A 130 4.11 10.02 1.51
CA ALA A 130 3.08 9.65 0.55
C ALA A 130 3.70 9.21 -0.78
N ASP A 131 3.22 8.09 -1.32
CA ASP A 131 3.63 7.53 -2.60
C ASP A 131 2.43 6.92 -3.33
N TYR A 132 2.70 6.22 -4.44
CA TYR A 132 1.65 5.56 -5.20
C TYR A 132 0.89 4.49 -4.36
N ASN A 133 1.59 3.73 -3.52
CA ASN A 133 0.98 2.65 -2.75
C ASN A 133 0.03 3.19 -1.68
N SER A 134 0.42 4.26 -0.96
CA SER A 134 -0.46 4.87 0.03
C SER A 134 -1.69 5.53 -0.62
N GLN A 135 -1.55 6.12 -1.81
CA GLN A 135 -2.69 6.64 -2.56
C GLN A 135 -3.65 5.52 -3.03
N GLN A 136 -3.12 4.41 -3.52
CA GLN A 136 -3.95 3.25 -3.90
C GLN A 136 -4.67 2.66 -2.70
N GLU A 137 -4.03 2.60 -1.53
CA GLU A 137 -4.68 2.12 -0.31
C GLU A 137 -5.83 3.03 0.11
N LEU A 138 -5.70 4.36 0.01
CA LEU A 138 -6.84 5.26 0.26
C LEU A 138 -8.01 4.99 -0.68
N LYS A 139 -7.73 4.77 -1.96
CA LYS A 139 -8.78 4.43 -2.93
C LYS A 139 -9.47 3.12 -2.55
N ARG A 140 -8.70 2.08 -2.21
CA ARG A 140 -9.24 0.78 -1.77
C ARG A 140 -10.12 0.91 -0.53
N LEU A 141 -9.68 1.69 0.47
CA LEU A 141 -10.46 1.97 1.68
C LEU A 141 -11.77 2.70 1.35
N ALA A 142 -11.73 3.69 0.46
CA ALA A 142 -12.92 4.41 0.02
C ALA A 142 -13.90 3.51 -0.75
N ASP A 143 -13.39 2.60 -1.59
CA ASP A 143 -14.21 1.63 -2.31
C ASP A 143 -14.83 0.58 -1.35
N THR A 144 -14.15 0.25 -0.25
CA THR A 144 -14.66 -0.66 0.79
C THR A 144 -15.76 0.00 1.64
N GLY A 145 -15.55 1.24 2.07
CA GLY A 145 -16.58 2.09 2.68
C GLY A 145 -17.13 1.64 4.03
N ASP A 146 -16.52 0.65 4.69
CA ASP A 146 -16.91 0.23 6.04
C ASP A 146 -16.44 1.21 7.11
N ALA A 147 -16.95 1.06 8.35
CA ALA A 147 -16.64 1.98 9.45
C ALA A 147 -15.13 2.11 9.71
N PHE A 148 -14.40 1.00 9.63
CA PHE A 148 -12.95 0.97 9.77
C PHE A 148 -12.26 1.74 8.64
N SER A 149 -12.64 1.49 7.38
CA SER A 149 -12.03 2.15 6.23
C SER A 149 -12.29 3.65 6.22
N LEU A 150 -13.50 4.08 6.58
CA LEU A 150 -13.82 5.50 6.76
C LEU A 150 -12.97 6.12 7.86
N GLN A 151 -12.77 5.42 8.98
CA GLN A 151 -11.87 5.86 10.04
C GLN A 151 -10.43 6.00 9.55
N GLN A 152 -9.92 5.06 8.76
CA GLN A 152 -8.57 5.15 8.21
C GLN A 152 -8.42 6.28 7.19
N LEU A 153 -9.44 6.56 6.37
CA LEU A 153 -9.45 7.73 5.50
C LEU A 153 -9.39 9.04 6.30
N MET A 154 -10.11 9.12 7.42
CA MET A 154 -10.04 10.27 8.33
C MET A 154 -8.64 10.41 8.95
N ASN A 155 -8.05 9.30 9.42
CA ASN A 155 -6.70 9.28 10.01
C ASN A 155 -5.62 9.68 9.01
N ALA A 156 -5.74 9.28 7.74
CA ALA A 156 -4.78 9.62 6.69
C ALA A 156 -4.66 11.13 6.43
N THR A 157 -5.65 11.94 6.86
CA THR A 157 -5.58 13.41 6.75
C THR A 157 -4.50 14.05 7.61
N ILE A 158 -3.88 13.31 8.54
CA ILE A 158 -2.70 13.76 9.27
C ILE A 158 -1.51 14.00 8.33
N ASN A 159 -1.44 13.27 7.21
CA ASN A 159 -0.41 13.43 6.22
C ASN A 159 -0.77 14.59 5.26
N PRO A 160 0.00 15.68 5.23
CA PRO A 160 -0.33 16.84 4.39
C PRO A 160 -0.43 16.50 2.90
N SER A 161 0.36 15.53 2.42
CA SER A 161 0.37 15.12 1.01
C SER A 161 -0.85 14.29 0.62
N LEU A 162 -1.40 13.51 1.57
CA LEU A 162 -2.58 12.67 1.33
C LEU A 162 -3.90 13.37 1.64
N LYS A 163 -3.87 14.39 2.53
CA LYS A 163 -5.06 15.10 3.02
C LYS A 163 -6.04 15.52 1.92
N PRO A 164 -5.65 16.20 0.83
CA PRO A 164 -6.60 16.59 -0.21
C PRO A 164 -7.27 15.38 -0.88
N HIS A 165 -6.53 14.30 -1.08
CA HIS A 165 -7.04 13.07 -1.69
C HIS A 165 -8.02 12.35 -0.75
N ALA A 166 -7.66 12.21 0.52
CA ALA A 166 -8.51 11.59 1.54
C ALA A 166 -9.84 12.37 1.73
N ILE A 167 -9.79 13.70 1.83
CA ILE A 167 -11.00 14.53 1.94
C ILE A 167 -11.88 14.38 0.70
N ARG A 168 -11.30 14.38 -0.50
CA ARG A 168 -12.07 14.14 -1.73
C ARG A 168 -12.76 12.78 -1.74
N LEU A 169 -12.09 11.72 -1.28
CA LEU A 169 -12.68 10.39 -1.20
C LEU A 169 -13.81 10.31 -0.16
N LEU A 170 -13.62 10.92 1.02
CA LEU A 170 -14.65 11.02 2.05
C LEU A 170 -15.91 11.73 1.55
N THR A 171 -15.74 12.85 0.84
CA THR A 171 -16.84 13.66 0.30
C THR A 171 -17.55 13.02 -0.90
N LYS A 172 -16.93 12.05 -1.56
CA LYS A 172 -17.55 11.29 -2.68
C LYS A 172 -18.62 10.30 -2.19
N SER A 173 -18.57 9.87 -0.93
CA SER A 173 -19.58 8.96 -0.38
C SER A 173 -20.96 9.63 -0.36
N ASN A 174 -21.99 8.90 -0.81
CA ASN A 174 -23.37 9.36 -0.83
C ASN A 174 -24.32 8.22 -0.42
N PRO A 175 -25.06 8.34 0.69
CA PRO A 175 -25.05 9.46 1.64
C PRO A 175 -23.76 9.52 2.48
N LEU A 176 -23.39 10.72 2.94
CA LEU A 176 -22.31 10.90 3.92
C LEU A 176 -22.71 10.28 5.26
N SER A 177 -21.87 9.41 5.83
CA SER A 177 -22.10 8.84 7.15
C SER A 177 -22.06 9.93 8.25
N PRO A 178 -22.76 9.75 9.38
CA PRO A 178 -22.74 10.70 10.49
C PRO A 178 -21.32 11.03 10.99
N GLU A 179 -20.45 10.01 11.06
CA GLU A 179 -19.06 10.14 11.51
C GLU A 179 -18.25 11.01 10.54
N VAL A 180 -18.42 10.78 9.24
CA VAL A 180 -17.76 11.58 8.20
C VAL A 180 -18.27 13.03 8.24
N LYS A 181 -19.57 13.25 8.43
CA LYS A 181 -20.13 14.60 8.59
C LYS A 181 -19.51 15.34 9.78
N GLN A 182 -19.46 14.69 10.94
CA GLN A 182 -18.88 15.28 12.15
C GLN A 182 -17.39 15.62 11.96
N PHE A 183 -16.64 14.71 11.32
CA PHE A 183 -15.24 14.93 11.00
C PHE A 183 -15.05 16.12 10.04
N LEU A 184 -15.81 16.19 8.95
CA LEU A 184 -15.72 17.29 7.99
C LEU A 184 -16.12 18.64 8.61
N ILE A 185 -17.11 18.66 9.51
CA ILE A 185 -17.46 19.86 10.29
C ILE A 185 -16.27 20.31 11.16
N ALA A 186 -15.64 19.37 11.88
CA ALA A 186 -14.46 19.68 12.69
C ALA A 186 -13.30 20.24 11.84
N LYS A 187 -13.11 19.69 10.63
CA LYS A 187 -12.13 20.19 9.66
C LYS A 187 -12.49 21.60 9.15
N MET A 188 -13.77 21.89 8.91
CA MET A 188 -14.24 23.22 8.51
C MET A 188 -14.21 24.27 9.64
N ALA A 189 -14.07 23.85 10.89
CA ALA A 189 -13.80 24.78 11.99
C ALA A 189 -12.38 25.37 11.93
N LEU A 190 -11.45 24.68 11.25
CA LEU A 190 -10.08 25.12 11.05
C LEU A 190 -9.98 25.97 9.76
N SER A 191 -9.50 27.20 9.91
CA SER A 191 -9.45 28.20 8.83
C SER A 191 -8.70 27.71 7.57
N GLU A 192 -7.61 26.98 7.75
CA GLU A 192 -6.77 26.49 6.66
C GLU A 192 -7.42 25.34 5.88
N GLU A 193 -8.30 24.57 6.53
CA GLU A 193 -8.91 23.36 5.96
C GLU A 193 -10.34 23.62 5.47
N ALA A 194 -11.01 24.67 5.98
CA ALA A 194 -12.39 25.02 5.62
C ALA A 194 -12.60 25.20 4.12
N THR A 195 -11.74 25.98 3.46
CA THR A 195 -11.83 26.22 2.01
C THR A 195 -11.66 24.93 1.20
N LEU A 196 -10.73 24.06 1.62
CA LEU A 196 -10.48 22.78 0.94
C LEU A 196 -11.70 21.86 1.05
N VAL A 197 -12.22 21.68 2.27
CA VAL A 197 -13.36 20.79 2.55
C VAL A 197 -14.63 21.30 1.85
N ALA A 198 -14.94 22.60 1.98
CA ALA A 198 -16.10 23.19 1.34
C ALA A 198 -16.05 23.04 -0.20
N ARG A 199 -14.87 23.23 -0.81
CA ARG A 199 -14.69 23.04 -2.25
C ARG A 199 -14.94 21.61 -2.68
N GLN A 200 -14.41 20.63 -1.94
CA GLN A 200 -14.64 19.23 -2.26
C GLN A 200 -16.12 18.85 -2.08
N LEU A 201 -16.77 19.29 -1.01
CA LEU A 201 -18.21 19.06 -0.79
C LEU A 201 -19.07 19.65 -1.92
N ALA A 202 -18.81 20.90 -2.31
CA ALA A 202 -19.52 21.54 -3.41
C ALA A 202 -19.31 20.81 -4.75
N GLN A 203 -18.09 20.36 -5.03
CA GLN A 203 -17.77 19.58 -6.25
C GLN A 203 -18.44 18.20 -6.28
N GLN A 204 -18.71 17.60 -5.12
CA GLN A 204 -19.40 16.31 -5.02
C GLN A 204 -20.93 16.44 -4.88
N GLY A 205 -21.48 17.65 -5.01
CA GLY A 205 -22.93 17.89 -5.02
C GLY A 205 -23.57 18.11 -3.64
N HIS A 206 -22.78 18.28 -2.58
CA HIS A 206 -23.27 18.51 -1.21
C HIS A 206 -23.49 20.00 -0.89
N GLN A 207 -23.92 20.80 -1.87
CA GLN A 207 -24.09 22.25 -1.71
C GLN A 207 -25.21 22.61 -0.73
N THR A 208 -26.35 21.92 -0.81
CA THR A 208 -27.49 22.15 0.11
C THR A 208 -27.10 21.92 1.56
N TRP A 209 -26.33 20.87 1.83
CA TRP A 209 -25.81 20.59 3.16
C TRP A 209 -24.82 21.66 3.65
N LEU A 210 -24.01 22.25 2.76
CA LEU A 210 -23.14 23.37 3.11
C LEU A 210 -23.93 24.63 3.48
N GLU A 211 -25.01 24.94 2.77
CA GLU A 211 -25.90 26.07 3.06
C GLU A 211 -26.62 25.88 4.42
N GLU A 212 -27.11 24.67 4.68
CA GLU A 212 -27.65 24.28 5.98
C GLU A 212 -26.60 24.45 7.09
N LEU A 213 -25.34 24.07 6.86
CA LEU A 213 -24.27 24.22 7.85
C LEU A 213 -23.93 25.68 8.14
N ILE A 214 -23.91 26.56 7.13
CA ILE A 214 -23.67 27.99 7.33
C ILE A 214 -24.76 28.62 8.23
N SER A 215 -26.01 28.22 8.04
CA SER A 215 -27.14 28.77 8.80
C SER A 215 -27.30 28.16 10.20
N SER A 216 -26.96 26.88 10.38
CA SER A 216 -27.24 26.14 11.61
C SER A 216 -26.03 25.95 12.54
N ASN A 217 -24.80 25.99 12.03
CA ASN A 217 -23.62 25.59 12.79
C ASN A 217 -22.62 26.75 12.97
N ARG A 218 -22.48 27.24 14.21
CA ARG A 218 -21.56 28.35 14.54
C ARG A 218 -20.08 27.94 14.56
N GLN A 219 -19.76 26.65 14.51
CA GLN A 219 -18.38 26.17 14.55
C GLN A 219 -17.67 26.31 13.20
N VAL A 220 -18.42 26.27 12.10
CA VAL A 220 -17.83 26.37 10.76
C VAL A 220 -17.48 27.81 10.41
N LYS A 221 -16.42 28.01 9.63
CA LYS A 221 -16.02 29.34 9.16
C LYS A 221 -16.89 29.78 7.98
N ALA A 222 -18.13 30.21 8.27
CA ALA A 222 -19.15 30.59 7.29
C ALA A 222 -18.62 31.47 6.15
N ARG A 223 -17.86 32.53 6.46
CA ARG A 223 -17.27 33.43 5.45
C ARG A 223 -16.37 32.72 4.42
N GLN A 224 -15.63 31.69 4.83
CA GLN A 224 -14.75 30.94 3.94
C GLN A 224 -15.53 29.96 3.08
N ILE A 225 -16.60 29.37 3.62
CA ILE A 225 -17.51 28.50 2.88
C ILE A 225 -18.28 29.32 1.84
N GLU A 226 -18.80 30.48 2.22
CA GLU A 226 -19.48 31.42 1.31
C GLU A 226 -18.60 31.87 0.15
N GLN A 227 -17.30 32.07 0.36
CA GLN A 227 -16.35 32.39 -0.72
C GLN A 227 -16.20 31.27 -1.75
N VAL A 228 -16.50 30.02 -1.38
CA VAL A 228 -16.42 28.86 -2.28
C VAL A 228 -17.73 28.62 -3.02
N LEU A 229 -18.86 29.05 -2.45
CA LEU A 229 -20.19 28.90 -3.05
C LEU A 229 -20.53 30.03 -4.06
N LYS A 230 -19.77 31.12 -4.07
CA LYS A 230 -19.85 32.19 -5.08
C LYS A 230 -19.07 31.84 -6.33
#